data_AF-A0A135TNA2-F1
#
_entry.id   AF-A0A135TNA2-F1
#
_cell.length_a   1.000
_cell.length_b   1.000
_cell.length_c   1.000
_cell.angle_alpha   90.00
_cell.angle_beta   90.00
_cell.angle_gamma   90.00
#
_symmetry.space_group_name_H-M   'P 1'
#
loop_
_entity.id
_entity.type
_entity.pdbx_description
1 polymer ?
#
loop_
_entity_poly.entity_id
_entity_poly.type
_entity_poly.pdbx_seq_one_letter_code
_entity_poly.pdbx_strand_id
1 'polypeptide(L)'
;MFRRGMNPDLYSLVAYDLVNTFSDLQLVTGLAVLVAGIKELADETISIYHFLIVTDLAWFCTNAHLLSLVVTRGFRDSVKRTHPQRCNPENTEMTARLARALRIVLMAATFLLLQISFWATGYEDVYSPDRMRCPMRCTLGKKRGGWPRHLMVANMTLMAYFYALQTFLSWRTGRIFWMDHIRGSLIDKQGQSINVLNPEIIFKRWTENKFLKTLRMSLLAFWYFLASEVGNLVGLTLYFGFGVYSLVDDKRRLDPAGEHYTAHGESEIVYSQLIPIFLLIIPFMGIFESHARHSKTVKESELKEVGSCTSEGS
;
A
#
# COMPACT_ATOMS: atom_id res chain seq x y z
N MET A 1 15.50 29.89 3.10
CA MET A 1 15.59 30.18 4.54
C MET A 1 15.85 28.85 5.26
N PHE A 2 17.11 28.37 5.25
CA PHE A 2 17.51 27.16 5.96
C PHE A 2 17.65 27.50 7.44
N ARG A 3 16.88 26.86 8.32
CA ARG A 3 17.01 27.03 9.77
C ARG A 3 18.37 26.46 10.20
N ARG A 4 19.28 27.35 10.64
CA ARG A 4 20.59 27.01 11.21
C ARG A 4 20.41 25.90 12.27
N GLY A 5 20.96 24.71 12.03
CA GLY A 5 20.99 23.59 12.97
C GLY A 5 20.22 22.33 12.56
N MET A 6 19.45 22.35 11.46
CA MET A 6 18.74 21.16 10.97
C MET A 6 19.47 20.52 9.79
N ASN A 7 20.04 19.34 9.98
CA ASN A 7 20.61 18.54 8.88
C ASN A 7 19.44 17.85 8.11
N PRO A 8 19.11 18.27 6.88
CA PRO A 8 17.94 17.77 6.14
C PRO A 8 18.00 16.26 5.90
N ASP A 9 19.20 15.69 5.77
CA ASP A 9 19.39 14.26 5.55
C ASP A 9 19.00 13.44 6.78
N LEU A 10 19.28 13.96 7.98
CA LEU A 10 18.89 13.33 9.24
C LEU A 10 17.37 13.23 9.36
N TYR A 11 16.64 14.32 9.09
CA TYR A 11 15.18 14.32 9.14
C TYR A 11 14.57 13.40 8.09
N SER A 12 15.18 13.33 6.90
CA SER A 12 14.72 12.43 5.84
C SER A 12 14.84 10.94 6.24
N LEU A 13 15.92 10.59 6.96
CA LEU A 13 16.14 9.23 7.48
C LEU A 13 15.17 8.87 8.60
N VAL A 14 14.95 9.80 9.54
CA VAL A 14 13.97 9.61 10.63
C VAL A 14 12.55 9.49 10.07
N ALA A 15 12.19 10.32 9.08
CA ALA A 15 10.91 10.23 8.41
C ALA A 15 10.74 8.89 7.66
N TYR A 16 11.81 8.39 7.04
CA TYR A 16 11.80 7.08 6.39
C TYR A 16 11.54 5.93 7.37
N ASP A 17 12.26 5.89 8.49
CA ASP A 17 12.09 4.87 9.52
C ASP A 17 10.68 4.92 10.13
N LEU A 18 10.15 6.13 10.33
CA LEU A 18 8.79 6.36 10.80
C LEU A 18 7.77 5.80 9.80
N VAL A 19 7.85 6.18 8.52
CA VAL A 19 6.92 5.70 7.49
C VAL A 19 7.00 4.18 7.35
N ASN A 20 8.20 3.59 7.44
CA ASN A 20 8.35 2.14 7.40
C ASN A 20 7.71 1.45 8.63
N THR A 21 7.90 2.01 9.84
CA THR A 21 7.29 1.47 11.07
C THR A 21 5.77 1.60 11.05
N PHE A 22 5.26 2.75 10.59
CA PHE A 22 3.83 2.97 10.43
C PHE A 22 3.23 2.02 9.39
N SER A 23 3.93 1.79 8.28
CA SER A 23 3.55 0.80 7.27
C SER A 23 3.38 -0.59 7.89
N ASP A 24 4.36 -1.05 8.68
CA ASP A 24 4.30 -2.37 9.32
C ASP A 24 3.19 -2.45 10.37
N LEU A 25 2.97 -1.39 11.14
CA LEU A 25 1.87 -1.32 12.09
C LEU A 25 0.51 -1.43 11.40
N GLN A 26 0.28 -0.68 10.33
CA GLN A 26 -0.99 -0.73 9.60
C GLN A 26 -1.26 -2.12 9.02
N LEU A 27 -0.22 -2.81 8.53
CA LEU A 27 -0.37 -4.18 8.05
C LEU A 27 -0.80 -5.15 9.16
N VAL A 28 -0.13 -5.10 10.33
CA VAL A 28 -0.42 -5.97 11.47
C VAL A 28 -1.80 -5.66 12.07
N THR A 29 -2.13 -4.37 12.23
CA THR A 29 -3.44 -3.94 12.73
C THR A 29 -4.55 -4.38 11.79
N GLY A 30 -4.40 -4.16 10.48
CA GLY A 30 -5.38 -4.59 9.49
C GLY A 30 -5.58 -6.12 9.50
N LEU A 31 -4.50 -6.88 9.62
CA LEU A 31 -4.56 -8.34 9.75
C LEU A 31 -5.28 -8.78 11.03
N ALA A 32 -4.94 -8.18 12.18
CA ALA A 32 -5.56 -8.51 13.46
C ALA A 32 -7.06 -8.24 13.47
N VAL A 33 -7.48 -7.09 12.92
CA VAL A 33 -8.89 -6.71 12.76
C VAL A 33 -9.63 -7.72 11.88
N LEU A 34 -9.03 -8.14 10.76
CA LEU A 34 -9.62 -9.17 9.89
C LEU A 34 -9.74 -10.53 10.57
N VAL A 35 -8.68 -10.97 11.28
CA VAL A 35 -8.69 -12.26 11.99
C VAL A 35 -9.76 -12.26 13.09
N ALA A 36 -9.88 -11.18 13.86
CA ALA A 36 -10.93 -11.03 14.86
C ALA A 36 -12.33 -11.07 14.22
N GLY A 37 -12.57 -10.29 13.17
CA GLY A 37 -13.86 -10.26 12.48
C GLY A 37 -14.26 -11.59 11.86
N ILE A 38 -13.31 -12.33 11.27
CA ILE A 38 -13.58 -13.65 10.68
C ILE A 38 -13.82 -14.70 11.77
N LYS A 39 -13.12 -14.62 12.90
CA LYS A 39 -13.38 -15.49 14.05
C LYS A 39 -14.79 -15.25 14.60
N GLU A 40 -15.16 -14.00 14.86
CA GLU A 40 -16.51 -13.68 15.37
C GLU A 40 -17.61 -13.98 14.34
N LEU A 41 -17.30 -13.91 13.04
CA LEU A 41 -18.19 -14.40 11.98
C LEU A 41 -18.41 -15.91 12.07
N ALA A 42 -17.37 -16.69 12.38
CA ALA A 42 -17.47 -18.13 12.56
C ALA A 42 -18.27 -18.49 13.83
N ASP A 43 -18.07 -17.73 14.90
CA ASP A 43 -18.74 -17.90 16.20
C ASP A 43 -20.19 -17.36 16.23
N GLU A 44 -20.67 -16.78 15.12
CA GLU A 44 -22.02 -16.20 14.96
C GLU A 44 -22.33 -15.01 15.88
N THR A 45 -21.31 -14.38 16.46
CA THR A 45 -21.47 -13.28 17.43
C THR A 45 -21.48 -11.91 16.77
N ILE A 46 -20.83 -11.76 15.61
CA ILE A 46 -20.71 -10.44 14.96
C ILE A 46 -21.95 -10.08 14.14
N SER A 47 -22.52 -8.90 14.41
CA SER A 47 -23.60 -8.34 13.61
C SER A 47 -23.10 -7.81 12.27
N ILE A 48 -24.00 -7.64 11.30
CA ILE A 48 -23.68 -7.05 9.99
C ILE A 48 -23.01 -5.68 10.17
N TYR A 49 -23.52 -4.86 11.08
CA TYR A 49 -22.99 -3.52 11.37
C TYR A 49 -21.51 -3.55 11.77
N HIS A 50 -21.16 -4.37 12.77
CA HIS A 50 -19.78 -4.51 13.23
C HIS A 50 -18.87 -5.09 12.15
N PHE A 51 -19.36 -6.06 11.37
CA PHE A 51 -18.58 -6.67 10.30
C PHE A 51 -18.25 -5.68 9.16
N LEU A 52 -19.16 -4.76 8.83
CA LEU A 52 -18.90 -3.67 7.87
C LEU A 52 -17.78 -2.75 8.38
N ILE A 53 -17.87 -2.30 9.64
CA ILE A 53 -16.83 -1.44 10.26
C ILE A 53 -15.47 -2.13 10.26
N VAL A 54 -15.43 -3.41 10.63
CA VAL A 54 -14.20 -4.22 10.62
C VAL A 54 -13.61 -4.28 9.21
N THR A 55 -14.44 -4.51 8.20
CA THR A 55 -14.02 -4.59 6.79
C THR A 55 -13.47 -3.25 6.29
N ASP A 56 -14.13 -2.14 6.61
CA ASP A 56 -13.72 -0.79 6.24
C ASP A 56 -12.42 -0.36 6.92
N LEU A 57 -12.27 -0.67 8.21
CA LEU A 57 -11.05 -0.40 8.97
C LEU A 57 -9.87 -1.19 8.40
N ALA A 58 -10.07 -2.47 8.09
CA ALA A 58 -9.06 -3.30 7.46
C ALA A 58 -8.67 -2.80 6.07
N TRP A 59 -9.65 -2.39 5.25
CA TRP A 59 -9.41 -1.75 3.95
C TRP A 59 -8.59 -0.45 4.10
N PHE A 60 -8.90 0.38 5.10
CA PHE A 60 -8.19 1.63 5.36
C PHE A 60 -6.74 1.38 5.76
N CYS A 61 -6.50 0.50 6.74
CA CYS A 61 -5.16 0.08 7.17
C CYS A 61 -4.33 -0.44 5.99
N THR A 62 -4.96 -1.26 5.15
CA THR A 62 -4.35 -1.82 3.95
C THR A 62 -3.91 -0.74 2.97
N ASN A 63 -4.77 0.24 2.65
CA ASN A 63 -4.39 1.32 1.74
C ASN A 63 -3.29 2.21 2.32
N ALA A 64 -3.35 2.53 3.61
CA ALA A 64 -2.31 3.27 4.30
C ALA A 64 -0.95 2.55 4.24
N HIS A 65 -0.96 1.21 4.41
CA HIS A 65 0.22 0.37 4.23
C HIS A 65 0.76 0.44 2.79
N LEU A 66 -0.09 0.23 1.77
CA LEU A 66 0.31 0.25 0.36
C LEU A 66 0.87 1.62 -0.06
N LEU A 67 0.26 2.72 0.39
CA LEU A 67 0.74 4.07 0.12
C LEU A 67 2.12 4.31 0.75
N SER A 68 2.30 3.85 1.99
CA SER A 68 3.59 3.94 2.70
C SER A 68 4.67 3.14 1.97
N LEU A 69 4.36 1.96 1.43
CA LEU A 69 5.31 1.17 0.61
C LEU A 69 5.78 1.91 -0.63
N VAL A 70 4.94 2.71 -1.29
CA VAL A 70 5.37 3.50 -2.45
C VAL A 70 6.40 4.54 -2.04
N VAL A 71 6.13 5.28 -0.95
CA VAL A 71 7.01 6.33 -0.42
C VAL A 71 8.34 5.72 0.05
N THR A 72 8.30 4.64 0.83
CA THR A 72 9.48 3.93 1.32
C THR A 72 10.33 3.37 0.16
N ARG A 73 9.71 2.88 -0.92
CA ARG A 73 10.45 2.42 -2.11
C ARG A 73 11.16 3.58 -2.82
N GLY A 74 10.44 4.67 -3.10
CA GLY A 74 11.01 5.85 -3.76
C GLY A 74 12.17 6.46 -2.97
N PHE A 75 12.04 6.55 -1.65
CA PHE A 75 13.11 7.04 -0.79
C PHE A 75 14.33 6.12 -0.80
N ARG A 76 14.15 4.80 -0.65
CA ARG A 76 15.24 3.83 -0.66
C ARG A 76 16.01 3.86 -1.98
N ASP A 77 15.29 3.96 -3.10
CA ASP A 77 15.92 4.01 -4.43
C ASP A 77 16.66 5.34 -4.65
N SER A 78 16.19 6.45 -4.06
CA SER A 78 16.90 7.73 -4.04
C SER A 78 18.18 7.70 -3.20
N VAL A 79 18.10 7.23 -1.95
CA VAL A 79 19.26 7.13 -1.05
C VAL A 79 20.34 6.21 -1.61
N LYS A 80 19.93 5.08 -2.23
CA LYS A 80 20.89 4.17 -2.88
C LYS A 80 21.67 4.84 -4.00
N ARG A 81 21.08 5.80 -4.73
CA ARG A 81 21.78 6.55 -5.79
C ARG A 81 22.72 7.61 -5.23
N THR A 82 22.34 8.29 -4.15
CA THR A 82 23.12 9.42 -3.61
C THR A 82 24.20 8.99 -2.64
N HIS A 83 23.99 7.93 -1.84
CA HIS A 83 24.90 7.52 -0.75
C HIS A 83 25.10 5.99 -0.69
N PRO A 84 25.84 5.40 -1.66
CA PRO A 84 26.02 3.95 -1.73
C PRO A 84 26.77 3.36 -0.52
N GLN A 85 27.69 4.11 0.10
CA GLN A 85 28.49 3.66 1.25
C GLN A 85 27.67 3.43 2.53
N ARG A 86 26.49 4.05 2.69
CA ARG A 86 25.62 3.85 3.88
C ARG A 86 24.83 2.53 3.85
N CYS A 87 24.77 1.84 2.71
CA CYS A 87 24.16 0.51 2.61
C CYS A 87 25.21 -0.58 2.85
N ASN A 88 25.63 -0.77 4.10
CA ASN A 88 26.61 -1.81 4.46
C ASN A 88 25.97 -3.23 4.32
N PRO A 89 26.51 -4.13 3.48
CA PRO A 89 25.77 -5.29 2.98
C PRO A 89 25.82 -6.57 3.83
N GLU A 90 26.72 -6.74 4.79
CA GLU A 90 27.05 -8.10 5.25
C GLU A 90 26.15 -8.69 6.35
N ASN A 91 25.92 -8.00 7.48
CA ASN A 91 25.14 -8.57 8.60
C ASN A 91 23.65 -8.18 8.59
N THR A 92 23.29 -7.11 7.88
CA THR A 92 21.91 -6.62 7.77
C THR A 92 21.09 -7.41 6.75
N GLU A 93 21.74 -8.20 5.89
CA GLU A 93 21.08 -8.77 4.72
C GLU A 93 20.10 -9.92 5.07
N MET A 94 20.49 -10.82 5.97
CA MET A 94 19.63 -11.95 6.35
C MET A 94 18.39 -11.48 7.10
N THR A 95 18.56 -10.61 8.11
CA THR A 95 17.45 -10.00 8.86
C THR A 95 16.54 -9.18 7.95
N ALA A 96 17.10 -8.40 7.01
CA ALA A 96 16.30 -7.64 6.05
C ALA A 96 15.61 -8.53 5.00
N ARG A 97 16.18 -9.68 4.63
CA ARG A 97 15.53 -10.67 3.76
C ARG A 97 14.37 -11.34 4.50
N LEU A 98 14.56 -11.75 5.76
CA LEU A 98 13.51 -12.34 6.59
C LEU A 98 12.37 -11.34 6.86
N ALA A 99 12.67 -10.10 7.22
CA ALA A 99 11.65 -9.07 7.42
C ALA A 99 10.83 -8.80 6.15
N ARG A 100 11.47 -8.79 4.98
CA ARG A 100 10.77 -8.66 3.68
C ARG A 100 9.92 -9.88 3.36
N ALA A 101 10.42 -11.09 3.61
CA ALA A 101 9.67 -12.32 3.39
C ALA A 101 8.43 -12.36 4.30
N LEU A 102 8.61 -12.06 5.60
CA LEU A 102 7.51 -11.96 6.57
C LEU A 102 6.48 -10.92 6.12
N ARG A 103 6.92 -9.72 5.71
CA ARG A 103 6.02 -8.68 5.20
C ARG A 103 5.20 -9.17 4.01
N ILE A 104 5.82 -9.86 3.04
CA ILE A 104 5.11 -10.43 1.87
C ILE A 104 4.09 -11.49 2.30
N VAL A 105 4.45 -12.36 3.26
CA VAL A 105 3.53 -13.39 3.78
C VAL A 105 2.34 -12.74 4.49
N LEU A 106 2.57 -11.75 5.35
CA LEU A 106 1.52 -10.99 6.03
C LEU A 106 0.64 -10.24 5.03
N MET A 107 1.25 -9.60 4.03
CA MET A 107 0.55 -8.95 2.92
C MET A 107 -0.38 -9.94 2.17
N ALA A 108 0.11 -11.15 1.86
CA ALA A 108 -0.70 -12.18 1.20
C ALA A 108 -1.85 -12.67 2.09
N ALA A 109 -1.60 -12.87 3.39
CA ALA A 109 -2.64 -13.25 4.34
C ALA A 109 -3.73 -12.18 4.47
N THR A 110 -3.35 -10.91 4.65
CA THR A 110 -4.27 -9.78 4.70
C THR A 110 -5.08 -9.67 3.41
N PHE A 111 -4.44 -9.83 2.25
CA PHE A 111 -5.14 -9.81 0.96
C PHE A 111 -6.22 -10.90 0.88
N LEU A 112 -5.90 -12.15 1.21
CA LEU A 112 -6.86 -13.25 1.15
C LEU A 112 -8.05 -13.02 2.08
N LEU A 113 -7.79 -12.63 3.33
CA LEU A 113 -8.85 -12.35 4.30
C LEU A 113 -9.72 -11.17 3.86
N LEU A 114 -9.11 -10.10 3.35
CA LEU A 114 -9.85 -8.92 2.90
C LEU A 114 -10.74 -9.22 1.69
N GLN A 115 -10.29 -10.06 0.75
CA GLN A 115 -11.13 -10.51 -0.37
C GLN A 115 -12.32 -11.34 0.11
N ILE A 116 -12.14 -12.19 1.14
CA ILE A 116 -13.24 -12.94 1.77
C ILE A 116 -14.22 -11.96 2.44
N SER A 117 -13.72 -10.94 3.14
CA SER A 117 -14.56 -9.93 3.78
C SER A 117 -15.37 -9.14 2.75
N PHE A 118 -14.77 -8.63 1.67
CA PHE A 118 -15.53 -7.95 0.61
C PHE A 118 -16.59 -8.84 -0.02
N TRP A 119 -16.26 -10.12 -0.23
CA TRP A 119 -17.22 -11.08 -0.75
C TRP A 119 -18.43 -11.28 0.17
N ALA A 120 -18.19 -11.26 1.49
CA ALA A 120 -19.24 -11.37 2.50
C ALA A 120 -20.13 -10.12 2.54
N THR A 121 -19.59 -8.92 2.35
CA THR A 121 -20.34 -7.65 2.43
C THR A 121 -21.21 -7.34 1.20
N GLY A 122 -21.07 -8.09 0.10
CA GLY A 122 -21.82 -7.87 -1.16
C GLY A 122 -23.32 -8.22 -1.15
N TYR A 123 -23.95 -8.33 0.02
CA TYR A 123 -25.38 -8.65 0.15
C TYR A 123 -26.28 -7.45 -0.24
N GLU A 124 -27.37 -7.70 -0.97
CA GLU A 124 -28.24 -6.65 -1.54
C GLU A 124 -28.87 -5.74 -0.47
N ASP A 125 -29.34 -6.31 0.64
CA ASP A 125 -30.04 -5.59 1.70
C ASP A 125 -29.14 -5.32 2.92
N VAL A 126 -27.82 -5.23 2.71
CA VAL A 126 -26.85 -5.05 3.80
C VAL A 126 -27.08 -3.75 4.57
N TYR A 127 -27.59 -2.71 3.90
CA TYR A 127 -27.89 -1.40 4.49
C TYR A 127 -29.35 -1.27 4.97
N SER A 128 -30.13 -2.35 5.00
CA SER A 128 -31.50 -2.29 5.51
C SER A 128 -31.51 -2.18 7.04
N PRO A 129 -32.17 -1.15 7.62
CA PRO A 129 -32.09 -0.85 9.06
C PRO A 129 -32.55 -2.02 9.94
N ASP A 130 -33.60 -2.74 9.51
CA ASP A 130 -34.17 -3.86 10.27
C ASP A 130 -33.24 -5.09 10.36
N ARG A 131 -32.26 -5.19 9.45
CA ARG A 131 -31.40 -6.38 9.31
C ARG A 131 -30.01 -6.20 9.86
N MET A 132 -29.59 -4.98 10.19
CA MET A 132 -28.21 -4.71 10.65
C MET A 132 -27.85 -5.45 11.96
N ARG A 133 -28.85 -5.86 12.75
CA ARG A 133 -28.70 -6.66 13.99
C ARG A 133 -28.53 -8.15 13.77
N CYS A 134 -28.87 -8.66 12.59
CA CYS A 134 -28.70 -10.07 12.31
C CYS A 134 -27.21 -10.42 12.33
N PRO A 135 -26.86 -11.64 12.81
CA PRO A 135 -25.50 -12.12 12.70
C PRO A 135 -25.12 -12.19 11.22
N MET A 136 -23.90 -11.79 10.90
CA MET A 136 -23.43 -11.66 9.51
C MET A 136 -23.53 -12.99 8.74
N ARG A 137 -23.49 -14.14 9.42
CA ARG A 137 -23.70 -15.46 8.82
C ARG A 137 -25.05 -15.61 8.09
N CYS A 138 -26.09 -14.87 8.49
CA CYS A 138 -27.40 -14.88 7.82
C CYS A 138 -27.38 -14.33 6.39
N THR A 139 -26.34 -13.58 6.01
CA THR A 139 -26.24 -12.92 4.69
C THR A 139 -25.41 -13.71 3.67
N LEU A 140 -24.50 -14.60 4.12
CA LEU A 140 -23.52 -15.29 3.27
C LEU A 140 -24.13 -16.12 2.13
N GLY A 141 -25.35 -16.64 2.32
CA GLY A 141 -26.10 -17.42 1.33
C GLY A 141 -27.19 -16.66 0.57
N LYS A 142 -27.34 -15.36 0.79
CA LYS A 142 -28.40 -14.55 0.17
C LYS A 142 -27.95 -13.94 -1.16
N LYS A 143 -28.92 -13.45 -1.93
CA LYS A 143 -28.68 -12.85 -3.25
C LYS A 143 -27.81 -11.59 -3.12
N ARG A 144 -26.77 -11.51 -3.96
CA ARG A 144 -25.91 -10.33 -4.09
C ARG A 144 -26.48 -9.41 -5.16
N GLY A 145 -26.71 -8.15 -4.83
CA GLY A 145 -27.44 -7.22 -5.69
C GLY A 145 -27.25 -5.76 -5.29
N GLY A 146 -27.85 -4.87 -6.06
CA GLY A 146 -27.85 -3.43 -5.79
C GLY A 146 -26.47 -2.76 -5.76
N TRP A 147 -26.42 -1.63 -5.06
CA TRP A 147 -25.21 -0.83 -4.79
C TRP A 147 -24.07 -1.62 -4.09
N PRO A 148 -24.35 -2.45 -3.06
CA PRO A 148 -23.31 -3.21 -2.35
C PRO A 148 -22.51 -4.14 -3.27
N ARG A 149 -23.16 -4.73 -4.29
CA ARG A 149 -22.48 -5.57 -5.28
C ARG A 149 -21.47 -4.79 -6.10
N HIS A 150 -21.79 -3.56 -6.50
CA HIS A 150 -20.86 -2.74 -7.28
C HIS A 150 -19.65 -2.33 -6.45
N LEU A 151 -19.86 -1.96 -5.18
CA LEU A 151 -18.78 -1.67 -4.23
C LEU A 151 -17.90 -2.91 -3.99
N MET A 152 -18.49 -4.08 -3.77
CA MET A 152 -17.76 -5.35 -3.64
C MET A 152 -16.87 -5.60 -4.87
N VAL A 153 -17.43 -5.53 -6.09
CA VAL A 153 -16.66 -5.79 -7.31
C VAL A 153 -15.56 -4.75 -7.50
N ALA A 154 -15.84 -3.47 -7.26
CA ALA A 154 -14.86 -2.40 -7.36
C ALA A 154 -13.72 -2.60 -6.38
N ASN A 155 -14.01 -2.84 -5.11
CA ASN A 155 -13.00 -3.05 -4.07
C ASN A 155 -12.19 -4.32 -4.30
N MET A 156 -12.82 -5.45 -4.63
CA MET A 156 -12.10 -6.68 -4.94
C MET A 156 -11.14 -6.51 -6.12
N THR A 157 -11.56 -5.78 -7.17
CA THR A 157 -10.76 -5.58 -8.39
C THR A 157 -9.62 -4.60 -8.16
N LEU A 158 -9.92 -3.42 -7.59
CA LEU A 158 -8.93 -2.38 -7.33
C LEU A 158 -7.91 -2.85 -6.29
N MET A 159 -8.36 -3.50 -5.21
CA MET A 159 -7.48 -4.04 -4.20
C MET A 159 -6.55 -5.11 -4.78
N ALA A 160 -7.08 -6.05 -5.59
CA ALA A 160 -6.25 -7.05 -6.25
C ALA A 160 -5.22 -6.43 -7.19
N TYR A 161 -5.60 -5.41 -7.96
CA TYR A 161 -4.68 -4.69 -8.85
C TYR A 161 -3.54 -4.02 -8.07
N PHE A 162 -3.86 -3.21 -7.05
CA PHE A 162 -2.85 -2.50 -6.29
C PHE A 162 -1.98 -3.44 -5.46
N TYR A 163 -2.52 -4.50 -4.85
CA TYR A 163 -1.72 -5.50 -4.15
C TYR A 163 -0.75 -6.22 -5.08
N ALA A 164 -1.23 -6.70 -6.24
CA ALA A 164 -0.40 -7.39 -7.20
C ALA A 164 0.74 -6.47 -7.68
N LEU A 165 0.42 -5.21 -7.99
CA LEU A 165 1.39 -4.21 -8.40
C LEU A 165 2.44 -3.94 -7.31
N GLN A 166 2.02 -3.70 -6.07
CA GLN A 166 2.94 -3.41 -4.95
C GLN A 166 3.80 -4.62 -4.58
N THR A 167 3.23 -5.82 -4.62
CA THR A 167 3.95 -7.08 -4.38
C THR A 167 5.00 -7.31 -5.45
N PHE A 168 4.61 -7.16 -6.73
CA PHE A 168 5.54 -7.28 -7.85
C PHE A 168 6.67 -6.25 -7.79
N LEU A 169 6.35 -4.98 -7.51
CA LEU A 169 7.35 -3.92 -7.38
C LEU A 169 8.28 -4.11 -6.17
N SER A 170 7.81 -4.79 -5.13
CA SER A 170 8.62 -5.15 -3.96
C SER A 170 9.50 -6.37 -4.22
N TRP A 171 9.12 -7.25 -5.14
CA TRP A 171 9.86 -8.46 -5.50
C TRP A 171 11.03 -8.15 -6.45
N ARG A 172 12.24 -8.00 -5.88
CA ARG A 172 13.47 -7.72 -6.65
C ARG A 172 13.76 -8.77 -7.73
N THR A 173 13.74 -10.06 -7.39
CA THR A 173 14.01 -11.16 -8.33
C THR A 173 12.96 -11.20 -9.45
N GLY A 174 11.68 -11.02 -9.12
CA GLY A 174 10.59 -10.94 -10.09
C GLY A 174 10.75 -9.77 -11.05
N ARG A 175 11.20 -8.60 -10.58
CA ARG A 175 11.51 -7.44 -11.45
C ARG A 175 12.68 -7.69 -12.39
N ILE A 176 13.76 -8.29 -11.90
CA ILE A 176 14.92 -8.63 -12.74
C ILE A 176 14.51 -9.65 -13.81
N PHE A 177 13.81 -10.71 -13.41
CA PHE A 177 13.28 -11.70 -14.35
C PHE A 177 12.33 -11.08 -15.38
N TRP A 178 11.42 -10.21 -14.96
CA TRP A 178 10.54 -9.48 -15.86
C TRP A 178 11.32 -8.61 -16.85
N MET A 179 12.29 -7.84 -16.38
CA MET A 179 13.12 -6.97 -17.22
C MET A 179 13.94 -7.78 -18.24
N ASP A 180 14.56 -8.87 -17.79
CA ASP A 180 15.52 -9.61 -18.59
C ASP A 180 14.85 -10.59 -19.58
N HIS A 181 13.75 -11.24 -19.17
CA HIS A 181 13.16 -12.34 -19.94
C HIS A 181 11.80 -11.98 -20.57
N ILE A 182 10.94 -11.29 -19.82
CA ILE A 182 9.56 -11.07 -20.26
C ILE A 182 9.45 -9.80 -21.11
N ARG A 183 9.98 -8.68 -20.62
CA ARG A 183 9.97 -7.38 -21.30
C ARG A 183 10.71 -7.45 -22.62
N GLY A 184 11.91 -8.04 -22.63
CA GLY A 184 12.69 -8.23 -23.86
C GLY A 184 11.95 -9.05 -24.92
N SER A 185 11.25 -10.11 -24.50
CA SER A 185 10.50 -11.00 -25.41
C SER A 185 9.17 -10.44 -25.91
N LEU A 186 8.44 -9.67 -25.08
CA LEU A 186 7.12 -9.12 -25.41
C LEU A 186 7.16 -7.71 -26.03
N ILE A 187 8.11 -6.88 -25.62
CA ILE A 187 8.19 -5.46 -26.02
C ILE A 187 9.35 -5.23 -26.99
N ASP A 188 10.51 -5.86 -26.77
CA ASP A 188 11.75 -5.60 -27.55
C ASP A 188 12.01 -6.59 -28.71
N LYS A 189 11.03 -7.42 -29.11
CA LYS A 189 11.10 -8.12 -30.43
C LYS A 189 11.12 -7.16 -31.63
N GLN A 190 11.06 -5.85 -31.41
CA GLN A 190 11.47 -4.82 -32.36
C GLN A 190 12.47 -3.84 -31.74
N GLY A 191 13.62 -4.36 -31.30
CA GLY A 191 14.89 -3.66 -31.52
C GLY A 191 15.14 -3.51 -33.02
N GLN A 192 14.29 -2.75 -33.72
CA GLN A 192 14.57 -2.34 -35.08
C GLN A 192 15.69 -1.31 -34.99
N SER A 193 16.93 -1.74 -35.24
CA SER A 193 17.88 -0.86 -35.92
C SER A 193 17.17 -0.44 -37.21
N ILE A 194 16.57 0.75 -37.21
CA ILE A 194 16.12 1.39 -38.43
C ILE A 194 17.41 1.60 -39.23
N ASN A 195 17.71 0.69 -40.14
CA ASN A 195 18.72 0.89 -41.16
C ASN A 195 18.20 2.03 -42.04
N VAL A 196 18.70 3.25 -41.78
CA VAL A 196 18.33 4.51 -42.43
C VAL A 196 18.66 4.50 -43.93
N LEU A 197 19.31 3.47 -44.46
CA LEU A 197 19.80 3.41 -45.84
C LEU A 197 18.87 2.77 -46.87
N ASN A 198 17.64 2.35 -46.53
CA ASN A 198 16.68 1.81 -47.52
C ASN A 198 15.38 2.64 -47.62
N PRO A 199 15.33 3.68 -48.47
CA PRO A 199 14.18 4.59 -48.56
C PRO A 199 12.91 3.97 -49.15
N GLU A 200 12.98 2.85 -49.86
CA GLU A 200 11.82 2.24 -50.53
C GLU A 200 10.86 1.50 -49.58
N ILE A 201 11.35 0.99 -48.44
CA ILE A 201 10.52 0.28 -47.45
C ILE A 201 9.79 1.27 -46.53
N ILE A 202 10.34 2.48 -46.36
CA ILE A 202 9.79 3.54 -45.50
C ILE A 202 8.52 4.14 -46.11
N PHE A 203 8.48 4.33 -47.43
CA PHE A 203 7.33 4.93 -48.11
C PHE A 203 6.13 3.99 -48.26
N LYS A 204 6.36 2.67 -48.39
CA LYS A 204 5.26 1.69 -48.53
C LYS A 204 4.53 1.38 -47.21
N ARG A 205 5.16 1.68 -46.06
CA ARG A 205 4.58 1.47 -44.71
C ARG A 205 3.98 2.75 -44.10
N TRP A 206 4.20 3.91 -44.73
CA TRP A 206 3.72 5.21 -44.22
C TRP A 206 2.21 5.41 -44.40
N THR A 207 1.54 4.53 -45.15
CA THR A 207 0.09 4.42 -45.28
C THR A 207 -0.56 3.49 -44.23
N GLU A 208 0.17 3.03 -43.20
CA GLU A 208 -0.47 2.45 -42.01
C GLU A 208 -1.12 3.57 -41.18
N ASN A 209 -2.46 3.63 -41.28
CA ASN A 209 -3.39 4.55 -40.59
C ASN A 209 -2.76 5.37 -39.45
N LYS A 210 -2.58 6.68 -39.68
CA LYS A 210 -2.20 7.67 -38.65
C LYS A 210 -2.98 7.47 -37.35
N PHE A 211 -4.26 7.11 -37.44
CA PHE A 211 -5.12 6.79 -36.31
C PHE A 211 -4.62 5.59 -35.49
N LEU A 212 -4.25 4.48 -36.14
CA LEU A 212 -3.76 3.29 -35.45
C LEU A 212 -2.40 3.55 -34.78
N LYS A 213 -1.54 4.35 -35.43
CA LYS A 213 -0.26 4.79 -34.85
C LYS A 213 -0.47 5.69 -33.63
N THR A 214 -1.37 6.67 -33.72
CA THR A 214 -1.72 7.54 -32.59
C THR A 214 -2.36 6.73 -31.47
N LEU A 215 -3.30 5.82 -31.77
CA LEU A 215 -3.93 4.94 -30.78
C LEU A 215 -2.89 4.06 -30.08
N ARG A 216 -1.98 3.44 -30.84
CA ARG A 216 -0.89 2.63 -30.29
C ARG A 216 0.04 3.47 -29.39
N MET A 217 0.40 4.68 -29.82
CA MET A 217 1.23 5.59 -29.01
C MET A 217 0.50 6.03 -27.74
N SER A 218 -0.80 6.34 -27.81
CA SER A 218 -1.61 6.69 -26.66
C SER A 218 -1.77 5.53 -25.68
N LEU A 219 -1.99 4.30 -26.18
CA LEU A 219 -2.05 3.09 -25.35
C LEU A 219 -0.71 2.80 -24.69
N LEU A 220 0.40 2.95 -25.41
CA LEU A 220 1.75 2.83 -24.85
C LEU A 220 2.00 3.91 -23.79
N ALA A 221 1.66 5.17 -24.07
CA ALA A 221 1.80 6.26 -23.11
C ALA A 221 0.95 6.03 -21.84
N PHE A 222 -0.28 5.57 -22.00
CA PHE A 222 -1.16 5.20 -20.90
C PHE A 222 -0.61 4.01 -20.09
N TRP A 223 -0.08 2.99 -20.78
CA TRP A 223 0.59 1.86 -20.14
C TRP A 223 1.83 2.30 -19.35
N TYR A 224 2.68 3.15 -19.93
CA TYR A 224 3.84 3.71 -19.26
C TYR A 224 3.45 4.59 -18.07
N PHE A 225 2.35 5.35 -18.17
CA PHE A 225 1.80 6.11 -17.06
C PHE A 225 1.33 5.21 -15.93
N LEU A 226 0.54 4.16 -16.22
CA LEU A 226 0.11 3.17 -15.22
C LEU A 226 1.30 2.43 -14.58
N ALA A 227 2.34 2.15 -15.35
CA ALA A 227 3.57 1.52 -14.87
C ALA A 227 4.50 2.49 -14.11
N SER A 228 4.24 3.80 -14.17
CA SER A 228 5.07 4.80 -13.51
C SER A 228 4.80 4.89 -12.00
N GLU A 229 5.81 5.31 -11.24
CA GLU A 229 5.64 5.55 -9.79
C GLU A 229 4.62 6.67 -9.51
N VAL A 230 4.59 7.70 -10.36
CA VAL A 230 3.62 8.80 -10.27
C VAL A 230 2.20 8.30 -10.51
N GLY A 231 1.99 7.49 -11.56
CA GLY A 231 0.68 6.89 -11.84
C GLY A 231 0.20 6.00 -10.71
N ASN A 232 1.10 5.25 -10.08
CA ASN A 232 0.79 4.42 -8.92
C ASN A 232 0.40 5.27 -7.69
N LEU A 233 1.14 6.35 -7.40
CA LEU A 233 0.79 7.29 -6.32
C LEU A 233 -0.57 7.95 -6.55
N VAL A 234 -0.81 8.45 -7.76
CA VAL A 234 -2.10 9.07 -8.13
C VAL A 234 -3.22 8.05 -8.05
N GLY A 235 -3.02 6.84 -8.58
CA GLY A 235 -4.00 5.76 -8.54
C GLY A 235 -4.37 5.36 -7.11
N LEU A 236 -3.38 5.14 -6.24
CA LEU A 236 -3.62 4.84 -4.82
C LEU A 236 -4.29 6.01 -4.10
N THR A 237 -3.92 7.25 -4.40
CA THR A 237 -4.53 8.44 -3.79
C THR A 237 -5.99 8.59 -4.19
N LEU A 238 -6.30 8.39 -5.47
CA LEU A 238 -7.68 8.40 -5.97
C LEU A 238 -8.49 7.25 -5.38
N TYR A 239 -7.91 6.06 -5.26
CA TYR A 239 -8.59 4.92 -4.65
C TYR A 239 -8.84 5.14 -3.15
N PHE A 240 -7.87 5.70 -2.44
CA PHE A 240 -8.02 6.11 -1.05
C PHE A 240 -9.13 7.16 -0.91
N GLY A 241 -9.14 8.18 -1.77
CA GLY A 241 -10.19 9.20 -1.79
C GLY A 241 -11.58 8.61 -2.08
N PHE A 242 -11.67 7.68 -3.04
CA PHE A 242 -12.90 6.95 -3.37
C PHE A 242 -13.41 6.16 -2.15
N GLY A 243 -12.56 5.42 -1.46
CA GLY A 243 -13.02 4.64 -0.32
C GLY A 243 -13.26 5.48 0.94
N VAL A 244 -12.58 6.61 1.15
CA VAL A 244 -12.96 7.58 2.19
C VAL A 244 -14.35 8.15 1.91
N TYR A 245 -14.64 8.50 0.64
CA TYR A 245 -15.98 8.90 0.24
C TYR A 245 -17.01 7.79 0.50
N SER A 246 -16.69 6.54 0.12
CA SER A 246 -17.55 5.38 0.37
C SER A 246 -17.81 5.16 1.86
N LEU A 247 -16.80 5.30 2.71
CA LEU A 247 -16.92 5.12 4.17
C LEU A 247 -17.79 6.21 4.79
N VAL A 248 -17.67 7.46 4.33
CA VAL A 248 -18.55 8.55 4.75
C VAL A 248 -19.98 8.32 4.28
N ASP A 249 -20.18 7.82 3.06
CA ASP A 249 -21.50 7.45 2.54
C ASP A 249 -22.12 6.31 3.34
N ASP A 250 -21.35 5.27 3.65
CA ASP A 250 -21.77 4.14 4.48
C ASP A 250 -22.16 4.62 5.87
N LYS A 251 -21.34 5.45 6.53
CA LYS A 251 -21.68 6.04 7.83
C LYS A 251 -23.00 6.79 7.78
N ARG A 252 -23.25 7.59 6.72
CA ARG A 252 -24.52 8.32 6.57
C ARG A 252 -25.72 7.39 6.38
N ARG A 253 -25.54 6.27 5.69
CA ARG A 253 -26.59 5.24 5.53
C ARG A 253 -26.81 4.44 6.82
N LEU A 254 -25.78 4.32 7.67
CA LEU A 254 -25.78 3.61 8.94
C LEU A 254 -26.28 4.47 10.12
N ASP A 255 -26.17 5.80 10.05
CA ASP A 255 -26.54 6.75 11.11
C ASP A 255 -27.93 6.52 11.76
N PRO A 256 -29.03 6.34 10.99
CA PRO A 256 -30.35 6.10 11.59
C PRO A 256 -30.45 4.76 12.34
N ALA A 257 -29.60 3.78 12.02
CA ALA A 257 -29.49 2.54 12.80
C ALA A 257 -28.52 2.72 13.99
N GLY A 258 -27.45 3.49 13.84
CA GLY A 258 -26.41 3.74 14.85
C GLY A 258 -26.92 4.45 16.10
N GLU A 259 -27.82 5.43 15.98
CA GLU A 259 -28.47 6.07 17.14
C GLU A 259 -29.32 5.06 17.95
N HIS A 260 -29.99 4.12 17.27
CA HIS A 260 -30.78 3.08 17.92
C HIS A 260 -29.90 1.97 18.56
N TYR A 261 -28.66 1.81 18.08
CA TYR A 261 -27.65 0.88 18.62
C TYR A 261 -26.99 1.44 19.88
N THR A 262 -26.55 2.69 19.85
CA THR A 262 -25.89 3.36 20.99
C THR A 262 -26.83 3.55 22.19
N ALA A 263 -28.13 3.67 21.98
CA ALA A 263 -29.13 3.79 23.03
C ALA A 263 -29.43 2.47 23.81
N HIS A 264 -28.95 1.31 23.36
CA HIS A 264 -29.33 -0.01 23.92
C HIS A 264 -28.16 -0.89 24.41
N GLY A 265 -27.01 -0.29 24.73
CA GLY A 265 -26.10 -0.89 25.72
C GLY A 265 -24.87 -1.64 25.19
N GLU A 266 -24.42 -1.41 23.97
CA GLU A 266 -23.10 -1.88 23.53
C GLU A 266 -22.02 -0.83 23.85
N SER A 267 -21.70 -0.71 25.14
CA SER A 267 -20.52 0.02 25.63
C SER A 267 -19.22 -0.80 25.51
N GLU A 268 -19.07 -1.60 24.45
CA GLU A 268 -17.83 -2.35 24.14
C GLU A 268 -16.86 -1.57 23.24
N ILE A 269 -17.25 -0.36 22.83
CA ILE A 269 -16.45 0.59 22.04
C ILE A 269 -15.12 0.95 22.72
N VAL A 270 -15.01 0.77 24.04
CA VAL A 270 -13.79 1.10 24.81
C VAL A 270 -12.61 0.19 24.45
N TYR A 271 -12.83 -1.11 24.21
CA TYR A 271 -11.73 -2.05 23.94
C TYR A 271 -11.22 -1.99 22.50
N SER A 272 -12.11 -1.84 21.52
CA SER A 272 -11.72 -1.77 20.10
C SER A 272 -11.09 -0.43 19.73
N GLN A 273 -11.29 0.64 20.51
CA GLN A 273 -10.65 1.94 20.33
C GLN A 273 -9.35 2.09 21.13
N LEU A 274 -9.24 1.48 22.32
CA LEU A 274 -8.00 1.50 23.10
C LEU A 274 -6.86 0.82 22.34
N ILE A 275 -7.11 -0.34 21.73
CA ILE A 275 -6.08 -1.13 21.06
C ILE A 275 -5.40 -0.35 19.92
N PRO A 276 -6.12 0.29 18.97
CA PRO A 276 -5.54 1.19 17.98
C PRO A 276 -4.76 2.36 18.58
N ILE A 277 -5.23 2.95 19.69
CA ILE A 277 -4.54 4.06 20.38
C ILE A 277 -3.22 3.57 21.01
N PHE A 278 -3.22 2.41 21.67
CA PHE A 278 -2.00 1.81 22.21
C PHE A 278 -1.04 1.34 21.11
N LEU A 279 -1.57 0.82 20.00
CA LEU A 279 -0.79 0.46 18.82
C LEU A 279 -0.14 1.69 18.17
N LEU A 280 -0.77 2.88 18.24
CA LEU A 280 -0.17 4.15 17.80
C LEU A 280 1.01 4.60 18.67
N ILE A 281 1.17 4.12 19.90
CA ILE A 281 2.33 4.47 20.75
C ILE A 281 3.62 3.85 20.20
N ILE A 282 3.53 2.68 19.55
CA ILE A 282 4.69 1.95 18.98
C ILE A 282 5.46 2.80 17.95
N PRO A 283 4.82 3.42 16.93
CA PRO A 283 5.53 4.28 15.99
C PRO A 283 6.07 5.55 16.65
N PHE A 284 5.39 6.11 17.67
CA PHE A 284 5.92 7.25 18.42
C PHE A 284 7.21 6.91 19.21
N MET A 285 7.26 5.75 19.85
CA MET A 285 8.49 5.22 20.48
C MET A 285 9.60 5.02 19.44
N GLY A 286 9.24 4.48 18.27
CA GLY A 286 10.16 4.31 17.14
C GLY A 286 10.77 5.62 16.63
N ILE A 287 10.04 6.75 16.69
CA ILE A 287 10.57 8.07 16.33
C ILE A 287 11.73 8.46 17.25
N PHE A 288 11.52 8.36 18.56
CA PHE A 288 12.55 8.75 19.53
C PHE A 288 13.78 7.85 19.44
N GLU A 289 13.59 6.55 19.23
CA GLU A 289 14.69 5.61 19.07
C GLU A 289 15.47 5.84 17.76
N SER A 290 14.77 6.04 16.64
CA SER A 290 15.39 6.34 15.35
C SER A 290 16.15 7.68 15.38
N HIS A 291 15.57 8.72 15.98
CA HIS A 291 16.23 10.01 16.15
C HIS A 291 17.47 9.89 17.03
N ALA A 292 17.40 9.17 18.16
CA ALA A 292 18.55 8.93 19.02
C ALA A 292 19.67 8.17 18.30
N ARG A 293 19.31 7.15 17.50
CA ARG A 293 20.25 6.34 16.73
C ARG A 293 20.95 7.15 15.63
N HIS A 294 20.20 7.89 14.82
CA HIS A 294 20.76 8.65 13.70
C HIS A 294 21.49 9.93 14.14
N SER A 295 21.04 10.57 15.21
CA SER A 295 21.80 11.70 15.77
C SER A 295 23.15 11.27 16.34
N LYS A 296 23.24 10.07 16.91
CA LYS A 296 24.52 9.49 17.38
C LYS A 296 25.45 9.16 16.21
N THR A 297 24.95 8.52 15.15
CA THR A 297 25.79 8.18 13.98
C THR A 297 26.29 9.42 13.23
N VAL A 298 25.48 10.48 13.12
CA VAL A 298 25.93 11.75 12.52
C VAL A 298 27.06 12.37 13.35
N LYS A 299 26.93 12.41 14.68
CA LYS A 299 28.00 12.90 15.57
C LYS A 299 29.28 12.07 15.44
N GLU A 300 29.17 10.74 15.37
CA GLU A 300 30.32 9.86 15.20
C GLU A 300 31.01 10.03 13.83
N SER A 301 30.26 10.31 12.76
CA SER A 301 30.85 10.63 11.46
C SER A 301 31.57 11.98 11.45
N GLU A 302 30.98 13.01 12.05
CA GLU A 302 31.62 14.34 12.16
C GLU A 302 32.93 14.26 12.97
N LEU A 303 32.95 13.48 14.05
CA LEU A 303 34.17 13.25 14.84
C LEU A 303 35.27 12.51 14.06
N LYS A 304 34.90 11.58 13.17
CA LYS A 304 35.88 10.86 12.32
C LYS A 304 36.46 11.75 11.23
N GLU A 305 35.68 12.63 10.62
CA GLU A 305 36.16 13.60 9.64
C GLU A 305 37.12 14.62 10.28
N VAL A 306 36.79 15.13 11.47
CA VAL A 306 37.67 16.05 12.20
C VAL A 306 38.98 15.37 12.62
N GLY A 307 38.92 14.08 12.97
CA GLY A 307 40.09 13.26 13.28
C GLY A 307 40.97 12.95 12.07
N SER A 308 40.41 12.78 10.86
CA SER A 308 41.22 12.56 9.66
C SER A 308 41.92 13.84 9.19
N CYS A 309 41.23 14.99 9.24
CA CYS A 309 41.80 16.28 8.84
C CYS A 309 42.95 16.75 9.76
N THR A 310 43.01 16.27 11.01
CA THR A 310 44.11 16.56 11.93
C THR A 310 45.33 15.65 11.72
N SER A 311 45.16 14.49 11.06
CA SER A 311 46.25 13.54 10.78
C SER A 311 47.02 13.79 9.49
N GLU A 312 46.47 14.53 8.52
CA GLU A 312 47.15 14.88 7.26
C GLU A 312 48.01 16.16 7.36
N GLY A 313 48.07 16.79 8.55
CA GLY A 313 48.79 18.04 8.80
C GLY A 313 50.02 17.91 9.70
N SER A 314 50.53 16.70 9.99
CA SER A 314 51.80 16.46 10.70
C SER A 314 52.80 15.70 9.85
#